data_AF-A0A830G387-F1
#
_entry.id   AF-A0A830G387-F1
#
_cell.length_a   1.000
_cell.length_b   1.000
_cell.length_c   1.000
_cell.angle_alpha   90.00
_cell.angle_beta   90.00
_cell.angle_gamma   90.00
#
_symmetry.space_group_name_H-M   'P 1'
#
loop_
_entity.id
_entity.type
_entity.pdbx_description
1 polymer ?
#
loop_
_entity_poly.entity_id
_entity_poly.type
_entity_poly.pdbx_seq_one_letter_code
_entity_poly.pdbx_strand_id
1 'polypeptide(L)'
;MPSIDDVVDSPDELDDETAQELYENADRTQDMMGEVCPYPQVEAKKGLQDLESGDLLVQETDHVPCTENVPKAVGDDAEATVWRSGDGVYRIYLRKN
;
A
#
# COMPACT_ATOMS: atom_id res chain seq x y z
N MET A 1 -19.09 -8.81 27.52
CA MET A 1 -17.80 -9.49 27.33
C MET A 1 -17.39 -9.24 25.90
N PRO A 2 -16.42 -8.37 25.62
CA PRO A 2 -15.76 -8.36 24.32
C PRO A 2 -14.71 -9.50 24.29
N SER A 3 -14.60 -10.13 23.13
CA SER A 3 -13.79 -11.32 22.88
C SER A 3 -12.30 -11.05 23.05
N ILE A 4 -11.63 -12.06 23.61
CA ILE A 4 -10.21 -12.34 23.47
C ILE A 4 -9.97 -12.84 22.06
N ASP A 5 -9.06 -12.18 21.33
CA ASP A 5 -7.97 -12.84 20.60
C ASP A 5 -6.94 -11.76 20.23
N ASP A 6 -6.21 -11.30 21.25
CA ASP A 6 -5.00 -10.48 21.09
C ASP A 6 -3.84 -11.48 21.07
N VAL A 7 -3.71 -12.20 19.95
CA VAL A 7 -2.57 -13.06 19.65
C VAL A 7 -1.52 -12.17 19.01
N VAL A 8 -0.56 -11.77 19.84
CA VAL A 8 0.65 -11.06 19.43
C VAL A 8 1.60 -12.01 18.71
N ASP A 9 2.34 -11.44 17.75
CA ASP A 9 3.73 -11.77 17.37
C ASP A 9 3.94 -12.47 16.00
N SER A 10 4.06 -11.65 14.95
CA SER A 10 5.11 -11.81 13.93
C SER A 10 5.58 -10.41 13.45
N PRO A 11 6.72 -9.90 13.92
CA PRO A 11 7.12 -8.47 13.83
C PRO A 11 7.60 -7.98 12.45
N ASP A 12 7.30 -8.69 11.35
CA ASP A 12 7.79 -8.34 10.00
C ASP A 12 6.66 -8.18 8.96
N GLU A 13 5.40 -8.38 9.35
CA GLU A 13 4.25 -8.21 8.47
C GLU A 13 3.28 -7.22 9.14
N LEU A 14 2.91 -6.15 8.43
CA LEU A 14 1.85 -5.24 8.86
C LEU A 14 0.61 -6.08 9.21
N ASP A 15 0.18 -6.10 10.47
CA ASP A 15 -1.03 -6.82 10.88
C ASP A 15 -2.26 -6.30 10.09
N ASP A 16 -3.22 -7.18 9.80
CA ASP A 16 -4.44 -6.84 9.04
C ASP A 16 -5.17 -5.61 9.63
N GLU A 17 -5.19 -5.47 10.95
CA GLU A 17 -5.76 -4.29 11.63
C GLU A 17 -4.99 -3.01 11.29
N THR A 18 -3.65 -3.02 11.39
CA THR A 18 -2.84 -1.83 11.10
C THR A 18 -2.90 -1.45 9.62
N ALA A 19 -2.92 -2.45 8.73
CA ALA A 19 -3.11 -2.25 7.31
C ALA A 19 -4.47 -1.59 7.01
N GLN A 20 -5.52 -2.02 7.70
CA GLN A 20 -6.85 -1.45 7.56
C GLN A 20 -6.93 -0.01 8.10
N GLU A 21 -6.35 0.26 9.26
CA GLU A 21 -6.27 1.62 9.80
C GLU A 21 -5.51 2.57 8.88
N LEU A 22 -4.37 2.13 8.31
CA LEU A 22 -3.60 2.93 7.34
C LEU A 22 -4.39 3.16 6.04
N TYR A 23 -5.18 2.18 5.60
CA TYR A 23 -6.06 2.32 4.45
C TYR A 23 -7.19 3.34 4.71
N GLU A 24 -7.80 3.31 5.90
CA GLU A 24 -8.85 4.26 6.29
C GLU A 24 -8.33 5.69 6.48
N ASN A 25 -7.08 5.84 6.93
CA ASN A 25 -6.39 7.13 7.07
C ASN A 25 -5.65 7.56 5.80
N ALA A 26 -5.77 6.83 4.69
CA ALA A 26 -5.11 7.18 3.45
C ALA A 26 -5.72 8.45 2.85
N ASP A 27 -4.89 9.45 2.56
CA ASP A 27 -5.30 10.66 1.85
C ASP A 27 -5.78 10.34 0.44
N ARG A 28 -5.22 9.30 -0.17
CA ARG A 28 -5.63 8.82 -1.48
C ARG A 28 -5.52 7.31 -1.59
N THR A 29 -6.54 6.69 -2.18
CA THR A 29 -6.55 5.25 -2.49
C THR A 29 -6.67 5.02 -3.99
N GLN A 30 -6.01 3.99 -4.50
CA GLN A 30 -5.99 3.60 -5.90
C GLN A 30 -6.24 2.11 -6.05
N ASP A 31 -7.36 1.74 -6.65
CA ASP A 31 -7.64 0.37 -7.04
C ASP A 31 -6.99 0.09 -8.41
N MET A 32 -6.04 -0.85 -8.44
CA MET A 32 -5.33 -1.29 -9.65
C MET A 32 -5.49 -2.81 -9.83
N MET A 33 -6.59 -3.38 -9.32
CA MET A 33 -6.91 -4.80 -9.48
C MET A 33 -7.14 -5.12 -10.96
N GLY A 34 -6.40 -6.10 -11.49
CA GLY A 34 -6.45 -6.51 -12.89
C GLY A 34 -5.67 -5.62 -13.85
N GLU A 35 -5.08 -4.52 -13.37
CA GLU A 35 -4.26 -3.63 -14.18
C GLU A 35 -2.81 -4.11 -14.22
N VAL A 36 -2.31 -4.37 -15.43
CA VAL A 36 -0.92 -4.80 -15.64
C VAL A 36 0.01 -3.60 -15.82
N CYS A 37 1.28 -3.77 -15.44
CA CYS A 37 2.32 -2.79 -15.69
C CYS A 37 2.37 -2.38 -17.18
N PRO A 38 2.54 -1.08 -17.51
CA PRO A 38 3.04 -0.01 -16.63
C PRO A 38 1.96 0.85 -15.94
N TYR A 39 0.66 0.57 -16.15
CA TYR A 39 -0.40 1.46 -15.69
C TYR A 39 -0.36 1.76 -14.16
N PRO A 40 -0.22 0.75 -13.27
CA PRO A 40 -0.16 0.97 -11.83
C PRO A 40 1.03 1.83 -11.39
N GLN A 41 2.14 1.82 -12.14
CA GLN A 41 3.33 2.63 -11.82
C GLN A 41 3.13 4.10 -12.18
N VAL A 42 2.43 4.35 -13.29
CA VAL A 42 2.14 5.71 -13.74
C VAL A 42 1.13 6.36 -12.81
N GLU A 43 0.09 5.64 -12.40
CA GLU A 43 -0.93 6.14 -11.48
C GLU A 43 -0.37 6.40 -10.08
N ALA A 44 0.52 5.54 -9.57
CA ALA A 44 1.25 5.78 -8.32
C ALA A 44 1.99 7.12 -8.34
N LYS A 45 2.76 7.37 -9.42
CA LYS A 45 3.52 8.62 -9.59
C LYS A 45 2.62 9.83 -9.66
N LYS A 46 1.57 9.78 -10.48
CA LYS A 46 0.61 10.88 -10.59
C LYS A 46 -0.06 11.16 -9.24
N GLY A 47 -0.48 10.10 -8.55
CA GLY A 47 -1.04 10.18 -7.20
C GLY A 47 -0.13 10.95 -6.26
N LEU A 48 1.15 10.59 -6.21
CA LEU A 48 2.16 11.28 -5.40
C LEU A 48 2.46 12.72 -5.85
N GLN A 49 2.26 13.07 -7.12
CA GLN A 49 2.46 14.45 -7.60
C GLN A 49 1.34 15.39 -7.16
N ASP A 50 0.14 14.86 -6.92
CA ASP A 50 -1.00 15.62 -6.42
C ASP A 50 -1.05 15.71 -4.89
N LEU A 51 -0.18 14.97 -4.18
CA LEU A 51 -0.12 14.87 -2.72
C LEU A 51 0.97 15.75 -2.11
N GLU A 52 0.77 16.15 -0.85
CA GLU A 52 1.72 16.92 -0.06
C GLU A 52 2.66 16.00 0.73
N SER A 53 3.83 16.52 1.13
CA SER A 53 4.78 15.78 1.98
C SER A 53 4.13 15.38 3.30
N GLY A 54 4.16 14.08 3.61
CA GLY A 54 3.51 13.47 4.76
C GLY A 54 2.24 12.70 4.43
N ASP A 55 1.59 12.97 3.30
CA ASP A 55 0.37 12.30 2.87
C ASP A 55 0.62 10.84 2.50
N LEU A 56 -0.43 10.03 2.65
CA LEU A 56 -0.43 8.59 2.40
C LEU A 56 -1.28 8.22 1.18
N LEU A 57 -0.62 7.65 0.17
CA LEU A 57 -1.27 7.00 -0.97
C LEU A 57 -1.29 5.49 -0.77
N VAL A 58 -2.44 4.84 -0.85
CA VAL A 58 -2.55 3.38 -0.78
C VAL A 58 -3.03 2.82 -2.10
N GLN A 59 -2.27 1.88 -2.65
CA GLN A 59 -2.56 1.27 -3.94
C GLN A 59 -2.79 -0.23 -3.80
N GLU A 60 -3.95 -0.71 -4.23
CA GLU A 60 -4.33 -2.12 -4.21
C GLU A 60 -4.06 -2.77 -5.56
N THR A 61 -3.45 -3.95 -5.58
CA THR A 61 -3.05 -4.68 -6.79
C THR A 61 -3.12 -6.18 -6.53
N ASP A 62 -3.54 -6.96 -7.52
CA ASP A 62 -3.54 -8.43 -7.51
C ASP A 62 -2.25 -9.03 -8.11
N HIS A 63 -1.39 -8.16 -8.68
CA HIS A 63 -0.16 -8.56 -9.35
C HIS A 63 1.07 -8.39 -8.44
N VAL A 64 1.73 -9.51 -8.07
CA VAL A 64 3.00 -9.53 -7.30
C VAL A 64 4.07 -8.57 -7.88
N PRO A 65 4.31 -8.50 -9.22
CA PRO A 65 5.34 -7.61 -9.76
C PRO A 65 5.13 -6.14 -9.43
N CYS A 66 3.89 -5.70 -9.23
CA CYS A 66 3.59 -4.32 -8.85
C CYS A 66 4.18 -3.98 -7.48
N THR A 67 4.26 -4.95 -6.56
CA THR A 67 4.84 -4.75 -5.22
C THR A 67 6.32 -4.39 -5.24
N GLU A 68 7.05 -4.74 -6.30
CA GLU A 68 8.46 -4.33 -6.47
C GLU A 68 8.60 -3.15 -7.42
N ASN A 69 7.80 -3.11 -8.48
CA ASN A 69 7.93 -2.11 -9.53
C ASN A 69 7.40 -0.75 -9.11
N VAL A 70 6.33 -0.69 -8.30
CA VAL A 70 5.77 0.58 -7.82
C VAL A 70 6.74 1.29 -6.87
N PRO A 71 7.31 0.63 -5.83
CA PRO A 71 8.38 1.21 -5.02
C PRO A 71 9.57 1.70 -5.84
N LYS A 72 10.03 0.89 -6.82
CA LYS A 72 11.12 1.28 -7.72
C LYS A 72 10.76 2.48 -8.61
N ALA A 73 9.49 2.58 -9.00
CA ALA A 73 9.01 3.68 -9.82
C ALA A 73 9.04 4.99 -9.02
N VAL A 74 8.51 4.99 -7.79
CA VAL A 74 8.47 6.19 -6.94
C VAL A 74 9.87 6.58 -6.42
N GLY A 75 10.77 5.61 -6.20
CA GLY A 75 12.15 5.91 -5.80
C GLY A 75 12.21 6.76 -4.52
N ASP A 76 12.95 7.86 -4.56
CA ASP A 76 13.13 8.77 -3.41
C ASP A 76 11.95 9.75 -3.20
N ASP A 77 10.98 9.79 -4.12
CA ASP A 77 9.82 10.68 -4.01
C ASP A 77 8.87 10.29 -2.87
N ALA A 78 8.87 9.03 -2.43
CA ALA A 78 8.02 8.51 -1.38
C ALA A 78 8.60 7.24 -0.72
N GLU A 79 8.35 7.06 0.57
CA GLU A 79 8.61 5.79 1.26
C GLU A 79 7.52 4.77 0.92
N ALA A 80 7.92 3.59 0.45
CA ALA A 80 6.99 2.55 0.01
C ALA A 80 7.01 1.34 0.96
N THR A 81 5.85 0.98 1.49
CA THR A 81 5.64 -0.20 2.33
C THR A 81 4.64 -1.14 1.66
N VAL A 82 4.97 -2.42 1.56
CA VAL A 82 4.09 -3.42 0.93
C VAL A 82 3.46 -4.27 2.01
N TRP A 83 2.14 -4.43 1.90
CA TRP A 83 1.38 -5.42 2.63
C TRP A 83 0.85 -6.47 1.67
N ARG A 84 0.88 -7.73 2.09
CA ARG A 84 0.45 -8.87 1.30
C ARG A 84 -0.67 -9.57 2.05
N SER A 85 -1.86 -9.59 1.44
CA SER A 85 -2.90 -10.50 1.90
C SER A 85 -2.54 -11.92 1.44
N GLY A 86 -2.77 -12.91 2.30
CA GLY A 86 -2.65 -14.32 1.95
C GLY A 86 -3.56 -14.76 0.80
N ASP A 87 -4.58 -13.95 0.47
CA ASP A 87 -5.58 -14.21 -0.57
C ASP A 87 -5.19 -13.71 -1.98
N GLY A 88 -3.93 -13.28 -2.16
CA GLY A 88 -3.43 -12.82 -3.48
C GLY A 88 -3.76 -11.36 -3.80
N VAL A 89 -4.17 -10.59 -2.79
CA VAL A 89 -4.33 -9.14 -2.86
C VAL A 89 -3.13 -8.48 -2.20
N TYR A 90 -2.57 -7.45 -2.83
CA TYR A 90 -1.43 -6.71 -2.32
C TYR A 90 -1.80 -5.25 -2.16
N ARG A 91 -1.32 -4.62 -1.08
CA ARG A 91 -1.47 -3.19 -0.84
C ARG A 91 -0.10 -2.55 -0.76
N ILE A 92 0.07 -1.42 -1.42
CA ILE A 92 1.31 -0.65 -1.45
C ILE A 92 1.00 0.70 -0.84
N TYR A 93 1.53 0.94 0.35
CA TYR A 93 1.46 2.21 1.07
C TYR A 93 2.63 3.07 0.61
N LEU A 94 2.33 4.25 0.10
CA LEU A 94 3.30 5.18 -0.46
C LEU A 94 3.16 6.49 0.31
N ARG A 95 4.12 6.76 1.19
CA ARG A 95 4.14 7.99 1.99
C ARG A 95 5.00 9.04 1.30
N LYS A 96 4.42 10.18 0.97
CA LYS A 96 5.14 11.26 0.29
C LYS A 96 6.18 11.88 1.23
N ASN A 97 7.41 12.05 0.72
CA ASN A 97 8.50 12.75 1.43
C ASN A 97 8.37 14.26 1.37
#